data_AF-A0A950K984-F1
#
_entry.id   AF-A0A950K984-F1
#
_cell.length_a   1.000
_cell.length_b   1.000
_cell.length_c   1.000
_cell.angle_alpha   90.00
_cell.angle_beta   90.00
_cell.angle_gamma   90.00
#
_symmetry.space_group_name_H-M   'P 1'
#
loop_
_entity.id
_entity.type
_entity.pdbx_description
1 polymer ?
#
loop_
_entity_poly.entity_id
_entity_poly.type
_entity_poly.pdbx_seq_one_letter_code
_entity_poly.pdbx_strand_id
1 'polypeptide(L)' 'MAGDTKKLKRIQVGSSSESGHINSRKRYKVKIEKQWYEGQFSKQWFGWQFDGYPGGIQLNLIDEVYEITVDRS' A
#
# COMPACT_ATOMS: atom_id res chain seq x y z
N MET A 1 3.45 16.59 23.11
CA MET A 1 2.77 16.02 21.92
C MET A 1 3.75 15.05 21.29
N ALA A 2 3.60 13.75 21.55
CA ALA A 2 4.48 12.74 20.98
C ALA A 2 4.21 12.69 19.47
N GLY A 3 5.16 13.13 18.67
CA GLY A 3 5.04 13.09 17.22
C GLY A 3 5.25 11.66 16.74
N ASP A 4 4.16 10.94 16.48
CA ASP A 4 4.22 9.62 15.83
C ASP A 4 4.96 9.76 14.50
N THR A 5 6.24 9.37 14.47
CA THR A 5 7.06 9.49 13.27
C THR A 5 6.69 8.34 12.35
N LYS A 6 5.85 8.61 11.35
CA LYS A 6 5.48 7.64 10.32
C LYS A 6 6.73 7.26 9.51
N LYS A 7 7.15 5.99 9.58
CA LYS A 7 8.18 5.43 8.71
C LYS A 7 7.52 4.80 7.48
N LEU A 8 8.19 4.91 6.34
CA LEU A 8 7.75 4.30 5.09
C LEU A 8 8.69 3.16 4.73
N LYS A 9 8.17 1.92 4.76
CA LYS A 9 8.92 0.75 4.31
C LYS A 9 8.52 0.43 2.87
N ARG A 10 9.45 0.58 1.92
CA ARG A 10 9.21 0.22 0.52
C ARG A 10 8.89 -1.27 0.42
N ILE A 11 7.80 -1.60 -0.28
CA ILE A 11 7.47 -2.96 -0.69
C ILE A 11 7.79 -3.07 -2.17
N GLN A 12 8.64 -4.02 -2.52
CA GLN A 12 8.89 -4.33 -3.91
C GLN A 12 7.66 -5.06 -4.45
N VAL A 13 6.96 -4.38 -5.34
CA VAL A 13 5.83 -4.93 -6.09
C VAL A 13 6.31 -5.06 -7.53
N GLY A 14 6.25 -6.28 -8.05
CA GLY A 14 6.55 -6.55 -9.46
C GLY A 14 5.26 -6.61 -10.27
N SER A 15 5.32 -7.23 -11.45
CA SER A 15 4.16 -7.47 -12.32
C SER A 15 3.12 -8.45 -11.73
N SER A 16 3.25 -8.83 -10.46
CA SER A 16 2.39 -9.80 -9.78
C SER A 16 1.26 -9.09 -9.05
N SER A 17 0.03 -9.60 -9.22
CA SER A 17 -1.14 -9.15 -8.46
C SER A 17 -1.11 -9.65 -7.01
N GLU A 18 -0.19 -10.56 -6.68
CA GLU A 18 0.00 -11.14 -5.34
C GLU A 18 1.33 -10.69 -4.72
N SER A 19 1.31 -10.51 -3.39
CA SER A 19 2.51 -10.26 -2.60
C SER A 19 2.32 -10.74 -1.17
N GLY A 20 3.27 -11.53 -0.66
CA GLY A 20 3.31 -11.98 0.74
C GLY A 20 3.70 -10.88 1.72
N HIS A 21 4.15 -9.72 1.22
CA HIS A 21 4.47 -8.55 2.05
C HIS A 21 3.27 -7.64 2.29
N ILE A 22 2.18 -7.82 1.53
CA ILE A 22 0.95 -7.06 1.70
C ILE A 22 0.01 -7.74 2.70
N ASN A 23 -0.61 -6.92 3.52
CA ASN A 23 -1.51 -7.34 4.58
C ASN A 23 -2.69 -6.37 4.67
N SER A 24 -3.91 -6.90 4.70
CA SER A 24 -5.13 -6.08 4.74
C SER A 24 -5.32 -5.27 6.00
N ARG A 25 -4.57 -5.55 7.07
CA ARG A 25 -4.65 -4.83 8.35
C ARG A 25 -3.72 -3.63 8.44
N LYS A 26 -2.88 -3.40 7.42
CA LYS A 26 -1.89 -2.32 7.39
C LYS A 26 -2.31 -1.19 6.46
N ARG A 27 -1.77 0.00 6.70
CA ARG A 27 -1.92 1.14 5.79
C ARG A 27 -0.71 1.26 4.87
N TYR A 28 -0.99 1.73 3.67
CA TYR A 28 -0.01 1.87 2.61
C TYR A 28 -0.10 3.25 1.99
N LYS A 29 1.05 3.73 1.55
CA LYS A 29 1.20 4.89 0.68
C LYS A 29 1.68 4.38 -0.67
N VAL A 30 0.90 4.65 -1.70
CA VAL A 30 1.15 4.15 -3.05
C VAL A 30 1.23 5.29 -4.05
N LYS A 31 2.00 5.09 -5.12
CA LYS A 31 2.09 6.03 -6.23
C LYS A 31 1.41 5.41 -7.45
N ILE A 32 0.49 6.17 -8.02
CA ILE A 32 -0.29 5.79 -9.21
C ILE A 32 -0.33 7.01 -10.12
N GLU A 33 0.12 6.88 -11.37
CA GLU A 33 0.07 7.95 -12.37
C GLU A 33 0.66 9.29 -11.87
N LYS A 34 1.79 9.21 -11.15
CA LYS A 34 2.51 10.33 -10.52
C LYS A 34 1.83 10.97 -9.31
N GLN A 35 0.68 10.49 -8.88
CA GLN A 35 -0.01 10.94 -7.67
C GLN A 35 0.18 9.95 -6.52
N TRP A 36 0.19 10.46 -5.28
CA TRP A 36 0.31 9.65 -4.08
C TRP A 36 -1.04 9.47 -3.40
N TYR A 37 -1.35 8.24 -3.03
CA TYR A 37 -2.57 7.86 -2.35
C TYR A 37 -2.24 7.10 -1.07
N GLU A 38 -3.06 7.30 -0.02
CA GLU A 38 -2.95 6.55 1.23
C GLU A 38 -4.21 5.71 1.46
N GLY A 39 -4.02 4.42 1.74
CA GLY A 39 -5.13 3.49 1.80
C GLY A 39 -4.74 2.17 2.42
N GLN A 40 -5.54 1.15 2.15
CA GLN A 40 -5.31 -0.24 2.56
C GLN A 40 -5.47 -1.13 1.33
N PHE A 41 -4.96 -2.36 1.44
CA PHE A 41 -5.21 -3.38 0.42
C PHE A 41 -6.26 -4.36 0.91
N SER A 42 -7.27 -4.62 0.09
CA SER A 42 -8.23 -5.70 0.30
C SER A 42 -7.86 -6.91 -0.54
N LYS A 43 -7.97 -8.10 0.05
CA LYS A 43 -7.73 -9.35 -0.67
C LYS A 43 -8.93 -9.65 -1.54
N GLN A 44 -8.72 -9.74 -2.85
CA GLN A 44 -9.73 -10.13 -3.83
C GLN A 44 -9.50 -11.58 -4.27
N TRP A 45 -10.45 -12.16 -5.01
CA TRP A 45 -10.27 -13.49 -5.64
C TRP A 45 -8.98 -13.54 -6.47
N PHE A 46 -8.64 -12.44 -7.15
CA PHE A 46 -7.42 -12.30 -7.93
C PHE A 46 -6.52 -11.21 -7.34
N GLY A 47 -5.68 -11.61 -6.40
CA GLY A 47 -4.63 -10.75 -5.84
C GLY A 47 -5.13 -9.67 -4.87
N TRP A 48 -4.40 -8.55 -4.84
CA TRP A 48 -4.66 -7.43 -3.95
C TRP A 48 -5.23 -6.24 -4.71
N GLN A 49 -6.27 -5.64 -4.14
CA GLN A 49 -6.84 -4.37 -4.59
C GLN A 49 -6.54 -3.29 -3.57
N PHE A 50 -6.05 -2.14 -4.02
CA PHE A 50 -5.84 -0.95 -3.19
C PHE A 50 -7.08 -0.08 -3.16
N ASP A 51 -7.64 0.14 -1.96
CA ASP A 51 -8.91 0.85 -1.77
C ASP A 51 -8.73 2.36 -1.52
N GLY A 52 -7.48 2.86 -1.52
CA GLY A 52 -7.21 4.30 -1.40
C GLY A 52 -7.28 5.08 -2.72
N TYR A 53 -7.50 4.39 -3.84
CA TYR A 53 -7.65 4.98 -5.17
C TYR A 53 -9.14 4.97 -5.58
N PRO A 54 -9.67 6.04 -6.20
CA PRO A 54 -11.06 6.07 -6.66
C PRO A 54 -11.36 4.91 -7.61
N GLY A 55 -12.32 4.05 -7.25
CA GLY A 55 -12.68 2.86 -8.03
C GLY A 55 -11.81 1.62 -7.77
N GLY A 56 -10.80 1.73 -6.91
CA GLY A 56 -9.86 0.65 -6.60
C GLY A 56 -8.86 0.40 -7.72
N ILE A 57 -7.69 -0.12 -7.37
CA ILE A 57 -6.66 -0.49 -8.36
C ILE A 57 -5.96 -1.78 -7.96
N GLN A 58 -5.64 -2.65 -8.92
CA GLN A 58 -4.89 -3.87 -8.63
C GLN A 58 -3.42 -3.58 -8.35
N LEU A 59 -2.82 -4.38 -7.47
CA LEU A 59 -1.42 -4.23 -7.05
C LEU A 59 -0.42 -4.12 -8.20
N ASN A 60 -0.60 -4.93 -9.24
CA ASN A 60 0.31 -4.98 -10.40
C ASN A 60 0.22 -3.73 -11.30
N LEU A 61 -0.75 -2.85 -11.08
CA LEU A 61 -0.94 -1.59 -11.79
C LEU A 61 -0.41 -0.38 -11.00
N ILE A 62 0.20 -0.61 -9.84
CA ILE A 62 0.72 0.44 -8.96
C ILE A 62 2.22 0.62 -9.22
N ASP A 63 2.66 1.87 -9.40
CA ASP A 63 4.06 2.19 -9.70
C ASP A 63 4.99 1.92 -8.51
N GLU A 64 4.59 2.40 -7.32
CA GLU A 64 5.39 2.28 -6.10
C GLU A 64 4.49 2.02 -4.88
N VAL A 65 4.90 1.11 -3.99
CA VAL A 65 4.16 0.77 -2.76
C VAL A 65 5.06 0.90 -1.54
N TYR A 66 4.53 1.58 -0.51
CA TYR A 66 5.19 1.74 0.78
C TYR A 66 4.21 1.38 1.90
N GLU A 67 4.64 0.53 2.83
CA GLU A 67 3.94 0.29 4.08
C GLU A 67 4.17 1.46 5.03
N ILE A 68 3.08 2.01 5.59
CA ILE A 68 3.14 3.03 6.63
C ILE A 68 3.28 2.30 7.97
N THR A 69 4.46 2.39 8.57
CA THR A 69 4.72 1.85 9.91
C THR A 69 4.74 2.99 10.93
N VAL A 70 4.15 2.74 12.09
CA VAL A 70 4.18 3.68 13.21
C VAL A 70 5.23 3.16 14.20
N ASP A 71 6.26 3.94 14.45
CA ASP A 71 7.22 3.67 15.51
C ASP A 71 6.57 4.11 16.82
N ARG A 72 6.11 3.16 17.63
CA ARG A 72 5.71 3.45 19.00
C ARG A 72 6.99 3.50 19.83
N SER A 73 7.57 4.69 19.96
CA SER A 73 8.60 4.98 20.96
C SER A 73 8.00 4.99 22.37
#